data_AF-A0A3P6DMM9-F1
#
_entry.id   AF-A0A3P6DMM9-F1
#
_cell.length_a   1.000
_cell.length_b   1.000
_cell.length_c   1.000
_cell.angle_alpha   90.00
_cell.angle_beta   90.00
_cell.angle_gamma   90.00
#
_symmetry.space_group_name_H-M   'P 1'
#
loop_
_entity.id
_entity.type
_entity.pdbx_description
1 polymer ?
#
loop_
_entity_poly.entity_id
_entity_poly.type
_entity_poly.pdbx_seq_one_letter_code
_entity_poly.pdbx_strand_id
1 'polypeptide(L)' 'MNNISELKPFKSMWKVKVKIIRLWKQYSAGAETIEMVFVDSRGDKIHGTVKKDEVGQLSPCLAAGTNETPN' A
#
# COMPACT_ATOMS: atom_id res chain seq x y z
N MET A 1 12.34 -5.28 -12.53
CA MET A 1 11.21 -4.89 -11.66
C MET A 1 11.42 -3.43 -11.31
N ASN A 2 10.39 -2.59 -11.37
CA ASN A 2 10.56 -1.16 -11.08
C ASN A 2 10.64 -0.92 -9.57
N ASN A 3 11.44 0.07 -9.16
CA ASN A 3 11.49 0.57 -7.79
C ASN A 3 10.45 1.69 -7.57
N ILE A 4 10.17 2.04 -6.33
CA ILE A 4 9.22 3.13 -6.01
C ILE A 4 9.72 4.47 -6.60
N SER A 5 11.01 4.75 -6.52
CA SER A 5 11.63 5.97 -7.05
C SER A 5 11.53 6.12 -8.57
N GLU A 6 11.21 5.06 -9.30
CA GLU A 6 11.08 5.08 -10.77
C GLU A 6 9.65 5.37 -11.24
N LEU A 7 8.66 5.30 -10.33
CA LEU A 7 7.27 5.57 -10.65
C LEU A 7 7.08 7.00 -11.16
N LYS A 8 6.29 7.14 -12.23
CA LYS A 8 5.94 8.45 -12.82
C LYS A 8 4.43 8.66 -12.79
N PRO A 9 3.93 9.84 -12.39
CA PRO A 9 2.49 10.12 -12.33
C PRO A 9 1.74 9.95 -13.65
N PHE A 10 2.41 10.15 -14.78
CA PHE A 10 1.80 10.11 -16.11
C PHE A 10 1.73 8.72 -16.75
N LYS A 11 2.29 7.68 -16.09
CA LYS A 11 2.21 6.30 -16.57
C LYS A 11 1.21 5.52 -15.70
N SER A 12 0.24 4.87 -16.34
CA SER A 12 -0.86 4.17 -15.67
C SER A 12 -0.60 2.69 -15.37
N MET A 13 0.33 2.04 -16.08
CA MET A 13 0.69 0.63 -15.84
C MET A 13 2.12 0.50 -15.32
N TRP A 14 2.23 0.06 -14.07
CA TRP A 14 3.48 -0.30 -13.42
C TRP A 14 3.34 -1.62 -12.69
N LYS A 15 4.46 -2.33 -12.54
CA LYS A 15 4.58 -3.46 -11.64
C LYS A 15 5.81 -3.24 -10.76
N VAL A 16 5.57 -3.19 -9.45
CA VAL A 16 6.56 -3.01 -8.39
C VAL A 16 6.49 -4.18 -7.41
N LYS A 17 7.60 -4.47 -6.73
CA LYS A 17 7.66 -5.47 -5.66
C LYS A 17 7.87 -4.73 -4.34
N VAL A 18 6.88 -4.78 -3.45
CA VAL A 18 6.84 -4.00 -2.21
C VAL A 18 6.28 -4.81 -1.04
N LYS A 19 6.57 -4.41 0.19
CA LYS A 19 5.96 -4.91 1.42
C LYS A 19 5.06 -3.83 2.02
N ILE A 20 3.88 -4.20 2.51
CA ILE A 20 3.03 -3.31 3.32
C ILE A 20 3.61 -3.26 4.75
N ILE A 21 4.02 -2.08 5.21
CA ILE A 21 4.61 -1.87 6.54
C ILE A 21 3.68 -1.15 7.52
N ARG A 22 2.61 -0.52 7.01
CA ARG A 22 1.50 0.07 7.76
C ARG A 22 0.23 -0.15 6.97
N LEU A 23 -0.84 -0.52 7.66
CA LEU A 23 -2.17 -0.78 7.11
C LEU A 23 -3.19 -0.30 8.14
N TRP A 24 -4.07 0.63 7.77
CA TRP A 24 -5.14 1.10 8.64
C TRP A 24 -6.38 1.44 7.84
N LYS A 25 -7.54 1.39 8.50
CA LYS A 25 -8.81 1.86 7.95
C LYS A 25 -9.01 3.30 8.35
N GLN A 26 -9.43 4.14 7.41
CA GLN A 26 -9.79 5.51 7.65
C GLN A 26 -11.25 5.72 7.27
N TYR A 27 -12.00 6.39 8.13
CA TYR A 27 -13.38 6.76 7.86
C TYR A 27 -13.43 8.28 7.73
N SER A 28 -13.80 8.78 6.56
CA SER A 28 -13.88 10.21 6.27
C SER A 28 -15.15 10.50 5.49
N ALA A 29 -15.93 11.48 5.96
CA ALA A 29 -17.15 11.95 5.29
C ALA A 29 -18.12 10.81 4.84
N GLY A 30 -18.27 9.75 5.62
CA GLY A 30 -19.17 8.62 5.30
C GLY A 30 -18.60 7.60 4.30
N ALA A 31 -17.31 7.67 3.99
CA ALA A 31 -16.59 6.69 3.19
C ALA A 31 -15.50 5.99 4.02
N GLU A 32 -15.45 4.66 3.92
CA GLU A 32 -14.34 3.83 4.40
C GLU A 32 -13.25 3.79 3.32
N THR A 33 -12.01 4.09 3.69
CA THR A 33 -10.82 3.86 2.87
C THR A 33 -9.85 2.97 3.63
N ILE A 34 -8.98 2.26 2.89
CA ILE A 34 -7.82 1.59 3.48
C ILE A 34 -6.59 2.37 3.07
N GLU A 35 -5.85 2.84 4.06
CA GLU A 35 -4.60 3.57 3.86
C GLU A 35 -3.43 2.64 4.17
N MET A 36 -2.35 2.78 3.40
CA MET A 36 -1.20 1.90 3.47
C MET A 36 0.10 2.62 3.20
N VAL A 37 1.17 2.15 3.85
CA VAL A 37 2.54 2.51 3.47
C VAL A 37 3.24 1.27 2.94
N PHE A 38 3.74 1.39 1.73
CA PHE A 38 4.57 0.38 1.06
C PHE A 38 6.05 0.73 1.20
N VAL A 39 6.89 -0.30 1.22
CA VAL A 39 8.35 -0.17 1.12
C VAL A 39 8.89 -1.12 0.06
N ASP A 40 9.84 -0.67 -0.78
CA ASP A 40 10.54 -1.53 -1.72
C ASP A 40 11.83 -2.11 -1.12
N SER A 41 12.58 -2.90 -1.91
CA SER A 41 13.84 -3.51 -1.47
C SER A 41 14.97 -2.51 -1.19
N ARG A 42 14.86 -1.28 -1.68
CA ARG A 42 15.83 -0.20 -1.44
C ARG A 42 15.49 0.62 -0.19
N GLY A 43 14.32 0.38 0.40
CA GLY A 43 13.83 1.13 1.55
C GLY A 43 13.04 2.38 1.17
N ASP A 44 12.82 2.64 -0.12
CA ASP A 44 11.96 3.74 -0.57
C ASP A 44 10.52 3.45 -0.14
N LYS A 45 9.78 4.49 0.27
CA LYS A 45 8.40 4.35 0.78
C LYS A 45 7.42 5.13 -0.08
N ILE A 46 6.22 4.58 -0.23
CA ILE A 46 5.11 5.27 -0.89
C ILE A 46 3.80 5.02 -0.14
N HIS A 47 2.98 6.06 -0.08
CA HIS A 47 1.63 5.98 0.46
C HIS A 47 0.65 5.54 -0.63
N GLY A 48 -0.28 4.66 -0.28
CA GLY A 48 -1.36 4.25 -1.17
C GLY A 48 -2.68 4.13 -0.44
N THR A 49 -3.74 4.41 -1.18
CA THR A 49 -5.12 4.45 -0.67
C THR A 49 -6.00 3.55 -1.52
N VAL A 50 -6.79 2.70 -0.87
CA VAL A 50 -7.91 1.99 -1.48
C VAL A 50 -9.18 2.77 -1.18
N LYS A 51 -9.91 3.14 -2.24
CA LYS A 51 -11.17 3.89 -2.11
C LYS A 51 -12.33 2.98 -1.76
N LYS A 52 -13.40 3.57 -1.21
CA LYS A 52 -14.63 2.91 -0.74
C LYS A 52 -15.12 1.78 -1.63
N ASP A 53 -15.18 1.99 -2.94
CA ASP A 53 -15.75 1.05 -3.89
C ASP A 53 -14.91 -0.25 -4.04
N GLU A 54 -13.64 -0.20 -3.65
CA GLU A 54 -12.69 -1.31 -3.77
C GLU A 54 -12.34 -1.96 -2.42
N VAL A 55 -12.70 -1.32 -1.30
CA VAL A 55 -12.36 -1.81 0.06
C VAL A 55 -12.85 -3.24 0.29
N GLY A 56 -14.11 -3.53 -0.07
CA GLY A 56 -14.70 -4.86 0.15
C GLY A 56 -13.97 -5.97 -0.59
N GLN A 57 -13.42 -5.67 -1.77
CA GLN A 57 -12.71 -6.65 -2.61
C GLN A 57 -11.25 -6.82 -2.18
N LEU A 58 -10.59 -5.74 -1.78
CA LEU A 58 -9.15 -5.75 -1.49
C LEU A 58 -8.82 -6.02 -0.02
N SER A 59 -9.70 -5.67 0.92
CA SER A 59 -9.46 -5.88 2.35
C SER A 59 -9.02 -7.30 2.73
N PRO A 60 -9.58 -8.39 2.17
CA PRO A 60 -9.17 -9.75 2.51
C PRO A 60 -7.74 -10.09 2.04
N CYS A 61 -7.23 -9.40 1.03
CA CYS A 61 -5.93 -9.67 0.42
C CYS A 61 -4.81 -8.81 0.99
N LEU A 62 -5.13 -7.79 1.79
CA LEU A 62 -4.16 -6.82 2.32
C LEU A 62 -3.79 -7.18 3.75
N ALA A 63 -2.51 -7.49 3.97
CA ALA A 63 -1.94 -7.71 5.29
C ALA A 63 -0.63 -6.92 5.43
N ALA A 64 -0.49 -6.17 6.52
CA ALA A 64 0.81 -5.63 6.89
C ALA A 64 1.71 -6.80 7.29
N GLY A 65 2.90 -6.89 6.68
CA GLY A 65 3.84 -7.93 7.07
C GLY A 65 4.35 -7.62 8.47
N THR A 66 4.26 -8.58 9.38
CA THR A 66 4.80 -8.43 10.73
C THR A 66 6.30 -8.13 10.63
N ASN A 67 6.76 -7.14 11.38
CA ASN A 67 8.17 -6.95 11.66
C ASN A 67 8.40 -7.61 13.01
N GLU A 68 8.29 -8.93 13.06
CA GLU A 68 8.87 -9.68 14.17
C GLU A 68 10.38 -9.62 13.97
N THR A 69 11.03 -8.66 14.63
CA THR A 69 12.45 -8.76 14.93
C THR A 69 12.60 -9.98 15.84
N PRO A 70 13.33 -11.04 15.44
CA PRO A 70 13.70 -12.09 16.38
C PRO A 70 14.53 -11.42 17.48
N ASN A 71 14.08 -11.56 18.73
CA ASN A 71 14.88 -11.25 19.92
C ASN A 71 16.08 -12.19 20.00
#